data_AF-A0A7J6U9Z2-F1
#
_entry.id   AF-A0A7J6U9Z2-F1
#
_cell.length_a   1.000
_cell.length_b   1.000
_cell.length_c   1.000
_cell.angle_alpha   90.00
_cell.angle_beta   90.00
_cell.angle_gamma   90.00
#
_symmetry.space_group_name_H-M   'P 1'
#
loop_
_entity.id
_entity.type
_entity.pdbx_description
1 polymer ?
#
loop_
_entity_poly.entity_id
_entity_poly.type
_entity_poly.pdbx_seq_one_letter_code
_entity_poly.pdbx_strand_id
1 'polypeptide(L)'
;MVYEAPHLKIKEGDIKPVVCAVGDPGRANLIATKYCDSYKELAFNREYRTFNVKYQGAEFSVVSHGVGGPGAAICFEELIKCGAKVILRLGTCGSLKPETIDQGDLVVTTGSGAEDGVSEYLVPKGFPAVADPTLCIAMRDTAKSLGYDRVFL
;
A
#
# COMPACT_ATOMS: atom_id res chain seq x y z
N MET A 1 -21.48 -5.32 18.26
CA MET A 1 -21.27 -6.17 17.07
C MET A 1 -19.94 -5.72 16.48
N VAL A 2 -18.98 -6.62 16.25
CA VAL A 2 -17.66 -6.27 15.68
C VAL A 2 -17.85 -6.02 14.19
N TYR A 3 -17.28 -4.93 13.66
CA TYR A 3 -17.36 -4.62 12.23
C TYR A 3 -16.67 -5.72 11.39
N GLU A 4 -17.34 -6.17 10.33
CA GLU A 4 -16.79 -7.08 9.32
C GLU A 4 -16.80 -6.39 7.95
N ALA A 5 -15.61 -6.30 7.36
CA ALA A 5 -15.37 -5.66 6.07
C ALA A 5 -16.07 -6.42 4.94
N PRO A 6 -17.03 -5.82 4.22
CA PRO A 6 -17.84 -6.56 3.25
C PRO A 6 -17.05 -7.05 2.05
N HIS A 7 -16.02 -6.33 1.61
CA HIS A 7 -15.20 -6.71 0.46
C HIS A 7 -13.93 -7.47 0.88
N LEU A 8 -13.22 -7.02 1.90
CA LEU A 8 -11.98 -7.67 2.34
C LEU A 8 -12.21 -8.95 3.14
N LYS A 9 -13.41 -9.14 3.71
CA LYS A 9 -13.77 -10.30 4.56
C LYS A 9 -12.85 -10.47 5.78
N ILE A 10 -12.39 -9.35 6.33
CA ILE A 10 -11.65 -9.25 7.59
C ILE A 10 -12.52 -8.53 8.63
N LYS A 11 -12.21 -8.73 9.91
CA LYS A 11 -12.90 -8.08 11.02
C LYS A 11 -12.03 -7.01 11.64
N GLU A 12 -12.66 -6.08 12.34
CA GLU A 12 -11.95 -5.14 13.22
C GLU A 12 -11.04 -5.90 14.19
N GLY A 13 -9.75 -5.55 14.20
CA GLY A 13 -8.72 -6.21 15.01
C GLY A 13 -8.01 -7.40 14.35
N ASP A 14 -8.44 -7.87 13.16
CA ASP A 14 -7.75 -8.96 12.46
C ASP A 14 -6.39 -8.53 11.90
N ILE A 15 -6.28 -7.28 11.43
CA ILE A 15 -5.07 -6.72 10.81
C ILE A 15 -4.17 -6.00 11.81
N LYS A 16 -2.91 -5.80 11.43
CA LYS A 16 -1.94 -4.99 12.15
C LYS A 16 -2.11 -3.50 11.80
N PRO A 17 -1.69 -2.56 12.68
CA PRO A 17 -1.83 -1.12 12.42
C PRO A 17 -1.07 -0.61 11.20
N VAL A 18 0.04 -1.27 10.81
CA VAL A 18 0.80 -0.95 9.60
C VAL A 18 0.40 -1.93 8.50
N VAL A 19 0.03 -1.40 7.34
CA VAL A 19 -0.44 -2.17 6.20
C VAL A 19 0.36 -1.82 4.94
N CYS A 20 0.89 -2.84 4.28
CA CYS A 20 1.49 -2.77 2.97
C CYS A 20 0.44 -3.13 1.90
N ALA A 21 0.02 -2.16 1.11
CA ALA A 21 -0.99 -2.31 0.07
C ALA A 21 -0.34 -2.49 -1.31
N VAL A 22 -0.78 -3.47 -2.09
CA VAL A 22 -0.29 -3.74 -3.45
C VAL A 22 -1.44 -3.87 -4.44
N GLY A 23 -1.21 -3.63 -5.73
CA GLY A 23 -2.28 -3.79 -6.72
C GLY A 23 -2.63 -5.26 -6.96
N ASP A 24 -1.61 -6.07 -7.25
CA ASP A 24 -1.78 -7.45 -7.68
C ASP A 24 -1.86 -8.45 -6.49
N PRO A 25 -2.90 -9.29 -6.39
CA PRO A 25 -2.97 -10.40 -5.40
C PRO A 25 -1.78 -11.34 -5.45
N GLY A 26 -1.20 -11.57 -6.64
CA GLY A 26 0.02 -12.36 -6.82
C GLY A 26 1.21 -11.73 -6.11
N ARG A 27 1.32 -10.39 -6.14
CA ARG A 27 2.35 -9.65 -5.42
C ARG A 27 2.14 -9.71 -3.91
N ALA A 28 0.90 -9.63 -3.42
CA ALA A 28 0.60 -9.77 -1.99
C ALA A 28 1.07 -11.14 -1.46
N ASN A 29 0.74 -12.20 -2.20
CA ASN A 29 1.19 -13.55 -1.90
C ASN A 29 2.72 -13.70 -1.98
N LEU A 30 3.36 -13.11 -2.99
CA LEU A 30 4.82 -13.15 -3.13
C LEU A 30 5.51 -12.51 -1.92
N ILE A 31 5.06 -11.31 -1.51
CA ILE A 31 5.57 -10.61 -0.31
C ILE A 31 5.43 -11.48 0.92
N ALA A 32 4.22 -11.98 1.19
CA ALA A 32 3.94 -12.74 2.40
C ALA A 32 4.71 -14.07 2.46
N THR A 33 4.82 -14.80 1.34
CA THR A 33 5.33 -16.18 1.34
C THR A 33 6.80 -16.32 1.01
N LYS A 34 7.42 -15.35 0.33
CA LYS A 34 8.83 -15.43 -0.10
C LYS A 34 9.76 -14.48 0.64
N TYR A 35 9.26 -13.34 1.10
CA TYR A 35 10.10 -12.29 1.68
C TYR A 35 9.94 -12.11 3.20
N CYS A 36 8.87 -12.64 3.79
CA CYS A 36 8.59 -12.52 5.23
C CYS A 36 9.00 -13.81 5.99
N ASP A 37 9.34 -13.66 7.27
CA ASP A 37 9.76 -14.75 8.16
C ASP A 37 8.60 -15.73 8.46
N SER A 38 7.39 -15.19 8.58
CA SER A 38 6.17 -15.96 8.77
C SER A 38 4.96 -15.19 8.28
N TYR A 39 3.90 -15.91 7.91
CA TYR A 39 2.65 -15.30 7.47
C TYR A 39 1.42 -16.09 7.92
N LYS A 40 0.28 -15.41 7.99
CA LYS A 40 -1.05 -15.97 8.14
C LYS A 40 -1.96 -15.31 7.11
N GLU A 41 -2.48 -16.08 6.16
CA GLU A 41 -3.52 -15.60 5.25
C GLU A 41 -4.83 -15.44 6.04
N LEU A 42 -5.46 -14.27 5.92
CA LEU A 42 -6.69 -13.93 6.63
C LEU A 42 -7.91 -14.17 5.76
N ALA A 43 -7.88 -13.66 4.53
CA ALA A 43 -8.96 -13.78 3.58
C ALA A 43 -8.47 -13.56 2.15
N PHE A 44 -9.19 -14.14 1.20
CA PHE A 44 -9.08 -13.81 -0.21
C PHE A 44 -10.48 -13.74 -0.83
N ASN A 45 -10.94 -12.53 -1.12
CA ASN A 45 -12.23 -12.29 -1.76
C ASN A 45 -12.08 -11.24 -2.85
N ARG A 46 -12.56 -11.54 -4.06
CA ARG A 46 -12.35 -10.72 -5.27
C ARG A 46 -10.87 -10.46 -5.51
N GLU A 47 -10.45 -9.22 -5.73
CA GLU A 47 -9.06 -8.80 -5.84
C GLU A 47 -8.36 -8.57 -4.48
N TYR A 48 -9.04 -8.76 -3.34
CA TYR A 48 -8.52 -8.44 -2.02
C TYR A 48 -8.00 -9.69 -1.30
N ARG A 49 -6.67 -9.86 -1.31
CA ARG A 49 -5.97 -10.95 -0.62
C ARG A 49 -5.16 -10.38 0.52
N THR A 50 -5.49 -10.78 1.75
CA THR A 50 -4.97 -10.16 2.98
C THR A 50 -4.17 -11.17 3.80
N PHE A 51 -3.01 -10.73 4.29
CA PHE A 51 -2.11 -11.50 5.14
C PHE A 51 -1.70 -10.68 6.36
N ASN A 52 -1.50 -11.33 7.49
CA ASN A 52 -0.59 -10.83 8.53
C ASN A 52 0.77 -11.48 8.34
N VAL A 53 1.84 -10.69 8.48
CA VAL A 53 3.20 -11.16 8.26
C VAL A 53 4.12 -10.68 9.38
N LYS A 54 5.26 -11.37 9.52
CA LYS A 54 6.37 -10.96 10.37
C LYS A 54 7.64 -10.88 9.53
N TYR A 55 8.41 -9.81 9.67
CA TYR A 55 9.68 -9.62 8.99
C TYR A 55 10.65 -8.91 9.94
N GLN A 56 11.81 -9.50 10.19
CA GLN A 56 12.86 -8.93 11.04
C GLN A 56 12.35 -8.43 12.41
N GLY A 57 11.42 -9.21 13.00
CA GLY A 57 10.80 -8.87 14.28
C GLY A 57 9.62 -7.90 14.22
N ALA A 58 9.39 -7.22 13.09
CA ALA A 58 8.22 -6.36 12.89
C ALA A 58 7.01 -7.16 12.41
N GLU A 59 5.81 -6.82 12.90
CA GLU A 59 4.54 -7.39 12.44
C GLU A 59 3.72 -6.34 11.69
N PHE A 60 3.23 -6.69 10.51
CA PHE A 60 2.39 -5.82 9.68
C PHE A 60 1.42 -6.66 8.83
N SER A 61 0.49 -6.01 8.14
CA SER A 61 -0.42 -6.69 7.22
C SER A 61 -0.04 -6.38 5.76
N VAL A 62 -0.27 -7.33 4.86
CA VAL A 62 -0.12 -7.16 3.41
C VAL A 62 -1.48 -7.38 2.76
N VAL A 63 -1.90 -6.50 1.87
CA VAL A 63 -3.22 -6.60 1.21
C VAL A 63 -3.13 -6.21 -0.25
N SER A 64 -3.81 -6.95 -1.13
CA SER A 64 -4.03 -6.51 -2.51
C SER A 64 -5.31 -5.68 -2.65
N HIS A 65 -5.30 -4.71 -3.57
CA HIS A 65 -6.43 -3.78 -3.76
C HIS A 65 -6.87 -3.63 -5.24
N GLY A 66 -6.32 -4.44 -6.15
CA GLY A 66 -6.65 -4.39 -7.56
C GLY A 66 -6.12 -3.17 -8.31
N VAL A 67 -6.67 -2.98 -9.52
CA VAL A 67 -6.31 -1.87 -10.43
C VAL A 67 -7.36 -0.76 -10.32
N GLY A 68 -6.89 0.49 -10.17
CA GLY A 68 -7.73 1.69 -10.21
C GLY A 68 -8.15 2.23 -8.85
N GLY A 69 -8.45 3.53 -8.82
CA GLY A 69 -8.85 4.28 -7.62
C GLY A 69 -10.11 3.74 -6.92
N PRO A 70 -11.21 3.39 -7.63
CA PRO A 70 -12.45 2.92 -6.99
C PRO A 70 -12.28 1.66 -6.12
N GLY A 71 -11.61 0.62 -6.63
CA GLY A 71 -11.34 -0.59 -5.85
C GLY A 71 -10.36 -0.34 -4.70
N ALA A 72 -9.33 0.49 -4.95
CA ALA A 72 -8.38 0.88 -3.91
C ALA A 72 -9.06 1.66 -2.77
N ALA A 73 -10.00 2.55 -3.07
CA ALA A 73 -10.74 3.31 -2.07
C ALA A 73 -11.59 2.40 -1.16
N ILE A 74 -12.27 1.39 -1.73
CA ILE A 74 -12.98 0.37 -0.94
C ILE A 74 -12.00 -0.32 0.03
N CYS A 75 -10.85 -0.76 -0.49
CA CYS A 75 -9.83 -1.41 0.32
C CYS A 75 -9.35 -0.52 1.47
N PHE A 76 -8.99 0.74 1.18
CA PHE A 76 -8.43 1.65 2.17
C PHE A 76 -9.45 2.04 3.24
N GLU A 77 -10.70 2.30 2.86
CA GLU A 77 -11.80 2.57 3.79
C GLU A 77 -12.05 1.40 4.76
N GLU A 78 -12.09 0.17 4.24
CA GLU A 78 -12.28 -1.02 5.05
C GLU A 78 -11.08 -1.29 5.98
N LEU A 79 -9.85 -1.11 5.50
CA LEU A 79 -8.64 -1.22 6.33
C LEU A 79 -8.64 -0.21 7.48
N ILE A 80 -8.98 1.05 7.20
CA ILE A 80 -9.06 2.10 8.22
C ILE A 80 -10.08 1.72 9.29
N LYS A 81 -11.28 1.25 8.89
CA LYS A 81 -12.31 0.76 9.83
C LYS A 81 -11.88 -0.47 10.61
N CYS A 82 -11.04 -1.32 10.03
CA CYS A 82 -10.50 -2.51 10.70
C CYS A 82 -9.27 -2.23 11.57
N GLY A 83 -8.79 -0.98 11.64
CA GLY A 83 -7.76 -0.53 12.58
C GLY A 83 -6.42 -0.10 11.95
N ALA A 84 -6.32 -0.01 10.63
CA ALA A 84 -5.12 0.50 9.97
C ALA A 84 -4.83 1.95 10.39
N LYS A 85 -3.54 2.25 10.64
CA LYS A 85 -3.01 3.57 11.01
C LYS A 85 -2.00 4.08 9.99
N VAL A 86 -1.29 3.17 9.34
CA VAL A 86 -0.33 3.47 8.28
C VAL A 86 -0.62 2.55 7.10
N ILE A 87 -0.77 3.13 5.91
CA ILE A 87 -0.93 2.38 4.66
C ILE A 87 0.21 2.79 3.71
N LEU A 88 1.08 1.85 3.36
CA LEU A 88 2.16 2.04 2.39
C LEU A 88 1.79 1.32 1.10
N ARG A 89 1.67 2.05 -0.02
CA ARG A 89 1.39 1.44 -1.32
C ARG A 89 2.68 1.08 -2.05
N LEU A 90 2.87 -0.21 -2.34
CA LEU A 90 3.96 -0.71 -3.19
C LEU A 90 3.44 -1.03 -4.59
N GLY A 91 3.75 -0.12 -5.52
CA GLY A 91 3.25 -0.13 -6.88
C GLY A 91 4.34 -0.31 -7.93
N THR A 92 3.91 -0.24 -9.19
CA THR A 92 4.75 -0.06 -10.37
C THR A 92 4.22 1.18 -11.08
N CYS A 93 5.10 1.94 -11.74
CA CYS A 93 4.71 3.13 -12.48
C CYS A 93 5.55 3.28 -13.76
N GLY A 94 5.04 4.08 -14.70
CA GLY A 94 5.82 4.55 -15.85
C GLY A 94 6.54 5.85 -15.52
N SER A 95 7.69 6.08 -16.16
CA SER A 95 8.44 7.33 -16.02
C SER A 95 7.89 8.42 -16.95
N LEU A 96 7.71 9.63 -16.41
CA LEU A 96 7.48 10.85 -17.19
C LEU A 96 8.78 11.63 -17.46
N LYS A 97 9.93 11.12 -16.98
CA LYS A 97 11.27 11.66 -17.17
C LYS A 97 12.20 10.56 -17.72
N PRO A 98 11.92 10.03 -18.92
CA PRO A 98 12.62 8.86 -19.46
C PRO A 98 14.12 9.09 -19.68
N GLU A 99 14.57 10.33 -19.73
CA GLU A 99 15.98 10.71 -19.80
C GLU A 99 16.74 10.57 -18.47
N THR A 100 16.01 10.43 -17.35
CA THR A 100 16.59 10.41 -16.00
C THR A 100 16.21 9.15 -15.22
N ILE A 101 14.96 8.69 -15.35
CA ILE A 101 14.40 7.56 -14.58
C ILE A 101 14.14 6.40 -15.53
N ASP A 102 14.85 5.29 -15.28
CA ASP A 102 14.88 4.08 -16.09
C ASP A 102 14.08 2.93 -15.45
N GLN A 103 13.89 1.85 -16.21
CA GLN A 103 13.28 0.63 -15.68
C GLN A 103 14.10 0.05 -14.52
N GLY A 104 13.43 -0.25 -13.41
CA GLY A 104 14.06 -0.80 -12.20
C GLY A 104 14.43 0.24 -11.16
N ASP A 105 14.37 1.54 -11.50
CA ASP A 105 14.57 2.62 -10.53
C ASP A 105 13.44 2.66 -9.49
N LEU A 106 13.78 3.13 -8.29
CA LEU A 106 12.83 3.31 -7.20
C LEU A 106 12.38 4.77 -7.11
N VAL A 107 11.08 4.98 -6.96
CA VAL A 107 10.48 6.31 -6.77
C VAL A 107 9.65 6.31 -5.49
N VAL A 108 9.96 7.24 -4.60
CA VAL A 108 9.18 7.53 -3.39
C VAL A 108 8.30 8.74 -3.68
N THR A 109 7.05 8.50 -4.05
CA THR A 109 6.11 9.58 -4.43
C THR A 109 5.73 10.44 -3.22
N THR A 110 6.05 11.73 -3.28
CA THR A 110 5.68 12.71 -2.24
C THR A 110 4.26 13.28 -2.40
N GLY A 111 3.68 13.13 -3.59
CA GLY A 111 2.29 13.45 -3.89
C GLY A 111 1.89 12.92 -5.26
N SER A 112 0.64 13.16 -5.65
CA SER A 112 0.11 12.74 -6.95
C SER A 112 -0.83 13.78 -7.54
N GLY A 113 -0.91 13.83 -8.86
CA GLY A 113 -2.06 14.44 -9.53
C GLY A 113 -3.32 13.67 -9.15
N ALA A 114 -4.32 14.34 -8.58
CA ALA A 114 -5.61 13.77 -8.23
C ALA A 114 -6.50 13.64 -9.48
N GLU A 115 -6.00 12.93 -10.50
CA GLU A 115 -6.71 12.66 -11.76
C GLU A 115 -7.54 11.37 -11.66
N ASP A 116 -8.24 11.20 -10.54
CA ASP A 116 -9.16 10.10 -10.31
C ASP A 116 -10.59 10.62 -10.14
N GLY A 117 -11.58 9.73 -10.28
CA GLY A 117 -12.98 10.10 -10.07
C GLY A 117 -13.43 10.02 -8.62
N VAL A 118 -12.67 9.40 -7.70
CA VAL A 118 -13.14 9.13 -6.34
C VAL A 118 -12.82 10.28 -5.40
N SER A 119 -11.59 10.80 -5.45
CA SER A 119 -11.15 11.85 -4.54
C SER A 119 -12.01 13.13 -4.62
N GLU A 120 -12.52 13.48 -5.81
CA GLU A 120 -13.41 14.62 -6.01
C GLU A 120 -14.72 14.53 -5.23
N TYR A 121 -15.18 13.32 -4.88
CA TYR A 121 -16.35 13.11 -4.03
C TYR A 121 -16.03 13.09 -2.53
N LEU A 122 -14.74 12.99 -2.16
CA LEU A 122 -14.29 12.89 -0.77
C LEU A 122 -13.79 14.23 -0.22
N VAL A 123 -13.16 15.04 -1.07
CA VAL A 123 -12.52 16.31 -0.67
C VAL A 123 -12.84 17.41 -1.69
N PRO A 124 -12.74 18.71 -1.30
CA PRO A 124 -12.92 19.81 -2.23
C PRO A 124 -11.96 19.72 -3.42
N LYS A 125 -12.42 20.18 -4.58
CA LYS A 125 -11.58 20.27 -5.78
C LYS A 125 -10.31 21.08 -5.50
N GLY A 126 -9.16 20.53 -5.90
CA GLY A 126 -7.84 21.14 -5.67
C GLY A 126 -7.24 20.83 -4.30
N PHE A 127 -7.91 20.03 -3.45
CA PHE A 127 -7.30 19.53 -2.23
C PHE A 127 -6.07 18.65 -2.57
N PRO A 128 -4.92 18.87 -1.94
CA PRO A 128 -3.68 18.22 -2.35
C PRO A 128 -3.63 16.74 -1.91
N ALA A 129 -3.36 15.85 -2.85
CA ALA A 129 -3.03 14.46 -2.58
C ALA A 129 -1.53 14.33 -2.25
N VAL A 130 -1.18 14.51 -0.97
CA VAL A 130 0.20 14.49 -0.46
C VAL A 130 0.42 13.30 0.46
N ALA A 131 1.62 12.73 0.38
CA ALA A 131 2.04 11.65 1.26
C ALA A 131 2.52 12.19 2.62
N ASP A 132 2.52 11.33 3.65
CA ASP A 132 3.13 11.69 4.93
C ASP A 132 4.65 11.92 4.75
N PRO A 133 5.18 13.10 5.10
CA PRO A 133 6.58 13.43 4.84
C PRO A 133 7.56 12.57 5.63
N THR A 134 7.16 12.10 6.82
CA THR A 134 8.00 11.23 7.66
C THR A 134 8.17 9.87 6.99
N LEU A 135 7.10 9.32 6.43
CA LEU A 135 7.15 8.07 5.67
C LEU A 135 7.97 8.22 4.39
N CYS A 136 7.85 9.33 3.65
CA CYS A 136 8.67 9.59 2.46
C CYS A 136 10.17 9.60 2.79
N ILE A 137 10.56 10.31 3.84
CA ILE A 137 11.96 10.38 4.28
C ILE A 137 12.45 8.99 4.72
N ALA A 138 11.66 8.29 5.54
CA ALA A 138 12.01 6.95 6.03
C ALA A 138 12.21 5.95 4.88
N MET A 139 11.32 5.94 3.87
CA MET A 139 11.45 5.07 2.70
C MET A 139 12.70 5.37 1.88
N ARG A 140 12.97 6.66 1.60
CA ARG A 140 14.17 7.08 0.85
C ARG A 140 15.44 6.68 1.57
N ASP A 141 15.52 6.96 2.87
CA ASP A 141 16.73 6.72 3.66
C ASP A 141 16.97 5.22 3.85
N THR A 142 15.90 4.44 4.03
CA THR A 142 15.97 2.97 4.07
C THR A 142 16.49 2.43 2.74
N ALA A 143 15.94 2.88 1.60
CA ALA A 143 16.39 2.45 0.29
C ALA A 143 17.90 2.74 0.07
N LYS A 144 18.36 3.94 0.43
CA LYS A 144 19.79 4.29 0.37
C LYS A 144 20.65 3.42 1.28
N SER A 145 20.20 3.15 2.51
CA SER A 145 20.95 2.28 3.45
C SER A 145 21.08 0.84 2.96
N LEU A 146 20.15 0.39 2.11
CA LEU A 146 20.17 -0.93 1.48
C LEU A 146 21.00 -0.96 0.18
N GLY A 147 21.67 0.14 -0.17
CA GLY A 147 22.52 0.25 -1.36
C GLY A 147 21.77 0.57 -2.65
N TYR A 148 20.52 1.02 -2.58
CA TYR A 148 19.84 1.57 -3.75
C TYR A 148 20.25 3.04 -3.95
N ASP A 149 21.16 3.27 -4.90
CA ASP A 149 21.66 4.62 -5.21
C ASP A 149 20.70 5.43 -6.09
N ARG A 150 19.88 4.74 -6.90
CA ARG A 150 18.91 5.34 -7.82
C ARG A 150 17.51 5.38 -7.21
N VAL A 151 17.35 6.28 -6.24
CA VAL A 151 16.08 6.53 -5.52
C VAL A 151 15.65 7.97 -5.73
N PHE A 152 14.49 8.15 -6.33
CA PHE A 152 13.91 9.45 -6.66
C PHE A 152 12.77 9.81 -5.70
N LEU A 153 12.51 11.12 -5.55
CA LEU A 153 11.42 11.70 -4.77
C LEU A 153 10.41 12.42 -5.68
#